data_AF-A0A962ZMU9-F1
#
_entry.id   AF-A0A962ZMU9-F1
#
_cell.length_a   1.000
_cell.length_b   1.000
_cell.length_c   1.000
_cell.angle_alpha   90.00
_cell.angle_beta   90.00
_cell.angle_gamma   90.00
#
_symmetry.space_group_name_H-M   'P 1'
#
loop_
_entity.id
_entity.type
_entity.pdbx_description
1 polymer ?
#
loop_
_entity_poly.entity_id
_entity_poly.type
_entity_poly.pdbx_seq_one_letter_code
_entity_poly.pdbx_strand_id
1 'polypeptide(L)'
;DSALQSDGSMNIFIGNGQTLVVGIESRELSVQSSEFDPTRLEVAYKSASGTSVMDNRLSGGQLGGLLEFRNQMLDPARQALGRTAQAVALSFNEQNAAGMDLYGNMGGDFFNIGNPDVTYSNRNSGTGTATATVGDLGGLTGADYILSYDGGAYALTRAGSGQAVAMTGSGTAGDPFVADGLHIVSGGTPAAGDRIMIRSSINAAKSMSRSLTDAQQIAMAAPTRIQAGLNNSGSGSVSATDIVDASDPALLNTAVIQFTSPTTYSVDGVGSFAYVSGEPIIVNGSQFAISGSPSAGDEFTLEANSGASGDNRNGLKLANVQAIGILDGGTISINESYGQLIGSVGSATRQVKLNFEAQSVVLANAESSQLAKSGVNLDEEAANLLKYQQAYQAVAHVVTVANSMFDTLINATRR
;
A
#
# COMPACT_ATOMS: atom_id res chain seq x y z
N ASP A 1 22.60 4.82 22.52
CA ASP A 1 23.34 5.71 23.45
C ASP A 1 24.14 4.92 24.46
N SER A 2 25.19 5.53 25.00
CA SER A 2 25.95 4.97 26.13
C SER A 2 26.23 6.03 27.18
N ALA A 3 26.35 5.61 28.44
CA ALA A 3 26.68 6.48 29.57
C ALA A 3 27.74 5.81 30.45
N LEU A 4 28.83 6.53 30.73
CA LEU A 4 29.88 6.07 31.64
C LEU A 4 29.46 6.37 33.09
N GLN A 5 29.62 5.40 33.98
CA GLN A 5 29.40 5.58 35.41
C GLN A 5 30.68 5.96 36.15
N SER A 6 30.54 6.49 37.36
CA SER A 6 31.66 6.89 38.23
C SER A 6 32.57 5.73 38.63
N ASP A 7 32.08 4.50 38.57
CA ASP A 7 32.84 3.27 38.85
C ASP A 7 33.58 2.71 37.61
N GLY A 8 33.51 3.41 36.48
CA GLY A 8 34.11 3.00 35.21
C GLY A 8 33.25 2.01 34.39
N SER A 9 32.09 1.59 34.89
CA SER A 9 31.16 0.78 34.10
C SER A 9 30.48 1.61 33.00
N MET A 10 30.04 0.94 31.93
CA MET A 10 29.36 1.58 30.80
C MET A 10 27.96 1.02 30.62
N ASN A 11 26.97 1.89 30.68
CA ASN A 11 25.60 1.56 30.35
C ASN A 11 25.37 1.74 28.86
N ILE A 12 24.68 0.79 28.23
CA ILE A 12 24.32 0.83 26.80
C ILE A 12 22.80 0.79 26.67
N PHE A 13 22.26 1.66 25.83
CA PHE A 13 20.83 1.83 25.59
C PHE A 13 20.49 1.69 24.11
N ILE A 14 19.31 1.13 23.82
CA ILE A 14 18.76 0.96 22.48
C ILE A 14 17.38 1.62 22.35
N GLY A 15 17.09 2.09 21.12
CA GLY A 15 15.85 2.76 20.79
C GLY A 15 15.62 3.99 21.67
N ASN A 16 14.42 4.13 22.22
CA ASN A 16 14.06 5.26 23.08
C ASN A 16 14.49 5.08 24.55
N GLY A 17 15.72 4.60 24.80
CA GLY A 17 16.31 4.51 26.14
C GLY A 17 16.19 3.15 26.84
N GLN A 18 15.93 2.07 26.11
CA GLN A 18 15.86 0.74 26.70
C GLN A 18 17.26 0.22 27.04
N THR A 19 17.49 -0.19 28.29
CA THR A 19 18.81 -0.67 28.75
C THR A 19 19.18 -2.02 28.14
N LEU A 20 20.28 -2.10 27.40
CA LEU A 20 20.89 -3.36 26.97
C LEU A 20 21.99 -3.82 27.91
N VAL A 21 22.79 -2.90 28.44
CA VAL A 21 23.85 -3.20 29.40
C VAL A 21 23.77 -2.20 30.55
N VAL A 22 23.78 -2.69 31.78
CA VAL A 22 23.89 -1.87 32.99
C VAL A 22 24.88 -2.55 33.94
N GLY A 23 26.03 -1.91 34.18
CA GLY A 23 27.10 -2.52 34.98
C GLY A 23 27.58 -3.85 34.37
N ILE A 24 27.33 -4.96 35.07
CA ILE A 24 27.64 -6.33 34.61
C ILE A 24 26.42 -7.08 34.06
N GLU A 25 25.23 -6.48 34.13
CA GLU A 25 24.00 -7.11 33.64
C GLU A 25 23.75 -6.76 32.18
N SER A 26 23.52 -7.79 31.35
CA SER A 26 23.09 -7.63 29.96
C SER A 26 21.65 -8.11 29.78
N ARG A 27 20.93 -7.47 28.86
CA ARG A 27 19.59 -7.86 28.44
C ARG A 27 19.58 -8.24 26.97
N GLU A 28 18.76 -9.22 26.65
CA GLU A 28 18.69 -9.78 25.29
C GLU A 28 17.53 -9.18 24.49
N LEU A 29 17.80 -9.01 23.20
CA LEU A 29 16.76 -8.87 22.19
C LEU A 29 16.32 -10.27 21.76
N SER A 30 15.04 -10.42 21.49
CA SER A 30 14.45 -11.62 20.94
C SER A 30 13.71 -11.28 19.65
N VAL A 31 13.50 -12.27 18.80
CA VAL A 31 12.55 -12.15 17.69
C VAL A 31 11.25 -12.85 18.07
N GLN A 32 10.13 -12.29 17.63
CA GLN A 32 8.83 -12.93 17.74
C GLN A 32 8.06 -12.75 16.44
N SER A 33 7.07 -13.59 16.20
CA SER A 33 6.13 -13.38 15.09
C SER A 33 5.32 -12.11 15.31
N SER A 34 5.00 -11.43 14.22
CA SER A 34 4.09 -10.30 14.21
C SER A 34 2.70 -10.74 14.67
N GLU A 35 1.98 -9.81 15.32
CA GLU A 35 0.63 -10.03 15.83
C GLU A 35 -0.32 -10.57 14.74
N PHE A 36 -0.18 -10.09 13.50
CA PHE A 36 -1.10 -10.37 12.40
C PHE A 36 -0.47 -11.22 11.28
N ASP A 37 0.80 -11.61 11.40
CA ASP A 37 1.50 -12.36 10.35
C ASP A 37 2.60 -13.24 10.96
N PRO A 38 2.40 -14.57 11.04
CA PRO A 38 3.39 -15.47 11.63
C PRO A 38 4.67 -15.59 10.81
N THR A 39 4.66 -15.18 9.53
CA THR A 39 5.85 -15.20 8.66
C THR A 39 6.68 -13.92 8.79
N ARG A 40 6.12 -12.86 9.37
CA ARG A 40 6.80 -11.60 9.62
C ARG A 40 7.40 -11.61 11.02
N LEU A 41 8.71 -11.43 11.11
CA LEU A 41 9.41 -11.31 12.38
C LEU A 41 9.49 -9.86 12.83
N GLU A 42 9.28 -9.64 14.12
CA GLU A 42 9.44 -8.36 14.82
C GLU A 42 10.51 -8.51 15.89
N VAL A 43 11.28 -7.45 16.10
CA VAL A 43 12.26 -7.37 17.16
C VAL A 43 11.54 -7.02 18.45
N ALA A 44 11.81 -7.79 19.49
CA ALA A 44 11.28 -7.58 20.82
C ALA A 44 12.39 -7.51 21.86
N TYR A 45 12.08 -6.83 22.95
CA TYR A 45 12.94 -6.68 24.11
C TYR A 45 12.36 -7.44 25.29
N LYS A 46 13.19 -8.30 25.89
CA LYS A 46 12.81 -9.06 27.06
C LYS A 46 13.10 -8.26 28.33
N SER A 47 12.05 -7.95 29.08
CA SER A 47 12.12 -7.31 30.39
C SER A 47 11.71 -8.29 31.50
N ALA A 48 11.99 -7.94 32.76
CA ALA A 48 11.52 -8.70 33.91
C ALA A 48 9.97 -8.79 33.98
N SER A 49 9.28 -7.81 33.38
CA SER A 49 7.81 -7.73 33.28
C SER A 49 7.23 -8.41 32.03
N GLY A 50 8.05 -8.98 31.14
CA GLY A 50 7.62 -9.62 29.90
C GLY A 50 8.30 -9.08 28.63
N THR A 51 7.80 -9.47 27.46
CA THR A 51 8.37 -9.15 26.15
C THR A 51 7.61 -7.99 25.48
N SER A 52 8.33 -7.00 24.95
CA SER A 52 7.78 -5.82 24.26
C SER A 52 8.32 -5.71 22.85
N VAL A 53 7.47 -5.53 21.84
CA VAL A 53 7.89 -5.23 20.46
C VAL A 53 8.59 -3.87 20.41
N MET A 54 9.64 -3.77 19.59
CA MET A 54 10.52 -2.61 19.49
C MET A 54 10.65 -2.04 18.07
N ASP A 55 10.06 -2.65 17.04
CA ASP A 55 10.25 -2.25 15.62
C ASP A 55 10.10 -0.73 15.36
N ASN A 56 9.09 -0.07 15.95
CA ASN A 56 8.86 1.38 15.77
C ASN A 56 9.72 2.27 16.69
N ARG A 57 10.54 1.67 17.54
CA ARG A 57 11.43 2.35 18.50
C ARG A 57 12.90 2.14 18.15
N LEU A 58 13.21 1.23 17.23
CA LEU A 58 14.55 0.95 16.77
C LEU A 58 14.89 1.86 15.60
N SER A 59 15.88 2.72 15.80
CA SER A 59 16.46 3.55 14.76
C SER A 59 17.97 3.34 14.72
N GLY A 60 18.56 3.53 13.53
CA GLY A 60 20.00 3.44 13.33
C GLY A 60 20.55 2.03 13.09
N GLY A 61 21.78 2.00 12.57
CA GLY A 61 22.46 0.77 12.16
C GLY A 61 21.75 0.02 11.04
N GLN A 62 22.23 -1.19 10.74
CA GLN A 62 21.65 -2.04 9.71
C GLN A 62 20.23 -2.51 10.08
N LEU A 63 19.96 -2.74 11.37
CA LEU A 63 18.64 -3.18 11.83
C LEU A 63 17.57 -2.10 11.62
N GLY A 64 17.86 -0.85 12.03
CA GLY A 64 16.97 0.27 11.76
C GLY A 64 16.75 0.48 10.26
N GLY A 65 17.81 0.37 9.45
CA GLY A 65 17.71 0.48 7.99
C GLY A 65 16.85 -0.60 7.35
N LEU A 66 16.92 -1.86 7.83
CA LEU A 66 16.05 -2.94 7.35
C LEU A 66 14.58 -2.71 7.71
N LEU A 67 14.31 -2.27 8.94
CA LEU A 67 12.96 -1.95 9.41
C LEU A 67 12.36 -0.76 8.64
N GLU A 68 13.17 0.28 8.43
CA GLU A 68 12.79 1.47 7.65
C GLU A 68 12.51 1.10 6.19
N PHE A 69 13.42 0.36 5.53
CA PHE A 69 13.21 -0.12 4.16
C PHE A 69 11.92 -0.93 4.04
N ARG A 70 11.70 -1.88 4.96
CA ARG A 70 10.50 -2.72 4.96
C ARG A 70 9.23 -1.86 5.08
N ASN A 71 9.17 -1.00 6.09
CA ASN A 71 7.94 -0.27 6.45
C ASN A 71 7.67 0.95 5.54
N GLN A 72 8.71 1.61 5.03
CA GLN A 72 8.57 2.87 4.27
C GLN A 72 8.73 2.70 2.76
N MET A 73 9.37 1.62 2.30
CA MET A 73 9.57 1.38 0.87
C MET A 73 8.89 0.11 0.39
N LEU A 74 9.25 -1.04 0.97
CA LEU A 74 8.79 -2.33 0.46
C LEU A 74 7.28 -2.51 0.59
N ASP A 75 6.73 -2.34 1.79
CA ASP A 75 5.31 -2.56 2.04
C ASP A 75 4.43 -1.56 1.26
N PRO A 76 4.70 -0.23 1.25
CA PRO A 76 3.97 0.71 0.41
C PRO A 76 4.09 0.43 -1.10
N ALA A 77 5.28 0.03 -1.59
CA ALA A 77 5.44 -0.29 -3.01
C ALA A 77 4.63 -1.53 -3.41
N ARG A 78 4.57 -2.55 -2.54
CA ARG A 78 3.74 -3.74 -2.75
C ARG A 78 2.25 -3.41 -2.75
N GLN A 79 1.81 -2.56 -1.82
CA GLN A 79 0.43 -2.06 -1.76
C GLN A 79 0.07 -1.29 -3.04
N ALA A 80 0.89 -0.33 -3.45
CA ALA A 80 0.65 0.45 -4.67
C ALA A 80 0.62 -0.41 -5.95
N LEU A 81 1.53 -1.40 -6.06
CA LEU A 81 1.51 -2.35 -7.16
C LEU A 81 0.24 -3.22 -7.14
N GLY A 82 -0.14 -3.70 -5.96
CA GLY A 82 -1.37 -4.46 -5.75
C GLY A 82 -2.62 -3.69 -6.11
N ARG A 83 -2.70 -2.42 -5.70
CA ARG A 83 -3.80 -1.51 -6.02
C ARG A 83 -3.91 -1.29 -7.52
N THR A 84 -2.78 -1.11 -8.21
CA THR A 84 -2.74 -1.01 -9.67
C THR A 84 -3.22 -2.30 -10.33
N ALA A 85 -2.86 -3.48 -9.79
CA ALA A 85 -3.35 -4.76 -10.30
C ALA A 85 -4.87 -4.93 -10.10
N GLN A 86 -5.42 -4.49 -8.96
CA GLN A 86 -6.88 -4.44 -8.73
C GLN A 86 -7.55 -3.52 -9.73
N ALA A 87 -7.01 -2.33 -9.94
CA ALA A 87 -7.50 -1.36 -10.90
C ALA A 87 -7.57 -1.98 -12.31
N VAL A 88 -6.49 -2.63 -12.77
CA VAL A 88 -6.46 -3.31 -14.08
C VAL A 88 -7.48 -4.43 -14.16
N ALA A 89 -7.45 -5.37 -13.21
CA ALA A 89 -8.28 -6.56 -13.30
C ALA A 89 -9.77 -6.23 -13.25
N LEU A 90 -10.17 -5.42 -12.26
CA LEU A 90 -11.58 -5.12 -12.01
C LEU A 90 -12.16 -4.23 -13.11
N SER A 91 -11.48 -3.16 -13.53
CA SER A 91 -11.99 -2.29 -14.59
C SER A 91 -12.03 -2.97 -15.95
N PHE A 92 -11.06 -3.85 -16.26
CA PHE A 92 -11.09 -4.61 -17.50
C PHE A 92 -12.20 -5.66 -17.48
N ASN A 93 -12.43 -6.34 -16.36
CA ASN A 93 -13.52 -7.29 -16.20
C ASN A 93 -14.88 -6.61 -16.34
N GLU A 94 -15.08 -5.48 -15.65
CA GLU A 94 -16.29 -4.68 -15.72
C GLU A 94 -16.58 -4.25 -17.16
N GLN A 95 -15.57 -3.73 -17.86
CA GLN A 95 -15.73 -3.33 -19.26
C GLN A 95 -15.94 -4.53 -20.20
N ASN A 96 -15.32 -5.68 -19.94
CA ASN A 96 -15.57 -6.88 -20.74
C ASN A 96 -17.00 -7.41 -20.51
N ALA A 97 -17.49 -7.38 -19.27
CA ALA A 97 -18.85 -7.75 -18.92
C ALA A 97 -19.91 -6.83 -19.55
N ALA A 98 -19.56 -5.57 -19.85
CA ALA A 98 -20.40 -4.65 -20.61
C ALA A 98 -20.43 -4.91 -22.13
N GLY A 99 -19.68 -5.91 -22.63
CA GLY A 99 -19.62 -6.27 -24.04
C GLY A 99 -20.34 -7.57 -24.37
N MET A 100 -20.36 -7.90 -25.67
CA MET A 100 -20.77 -9.19 -26.21
C MET A 100 -19.63 -9.87 -26.96
N ASP A 101 -19.48 -11.17 -26.73
CA ASP A 101 -18.46 -12.04 -27.34
C ASP A 101 -18.85 -12.53 -28.75
N LEU A 102 -17.96 -13.30 -29.39
CA LEU A 102 -18.20 -13.79 -30.76
C LEU A 102 -19.31 -14.85 -30.83
N TYR A 103 -19.67 -15.45 -29.70
CA TYR A 103 -20.78 -16.40 -29.58
C TYR A 103 -22.12 -15.72 -29.32
N GLY A 104 -22.13 -14.40 -29.13
CA GLY A 104 -23.32 -13.63 -28.79
C GLY A 104 -23.68 -13.64 -27.30
N ASN A 105 -22.77 -14.10 -26.43
CA ASN A 105 -22.96 -14.07 -24.99
C ASN A 105 -22.38 -12.79 -24.40
N MET A 106 -22.92 -12.36 -23.25
CA MET A 106 -22.30 -11.28 -22.47
C MET A 106 -20.89 -11.70 -22.02
N GLY A 107 -19.97 -10.74 -21.99
CA GLY A 107 -18.61 -11.00 -21.52
C GLY A 107 -18.57 -11.42 -20.05
N GLY A 108 -17.54 -12.21 -19.70
CA GLY A 108 -17.24 -12.56 -18.32
C GLY A 108 -15.96 -11.89 -17.81
N ASP A 109 -15.48 -12.35 -16.67
CA ASP A 109 -14.19 -11.91 -16.13
C ASP A 109 -13.03 -12.29 -17.06
N PHE A 110 -12.21 -11.31 -17.43
CA PHE A 110 -10.97 -11.53 -18.17
C PHE A 110 -9.85 -12.00 -17.23
N PHE A 111 -9.79 -11.43 -16.04
CA PHE A 111 -8.80 -11.69 -15.01
C PHE A 111 -9.45 -12.23 -13.74
N ASN A 112 -8.81 -13.18 -13.08
CA ASN A 112 -9.09 -13.49 -11.69
C ASN A 112 -8.20 -12.60 -10.82
N ILE A 113 -8.75 -12.04 -9.74
CA ILE A 113 -7.98 -11.33 -8.72
C ILE A 113 -8.45 -11.73 -7.33
N GLY A 114 -7.50 -11.96 -6.44
CA GLY A 114 -7.79 -12.32 -5.06
C GLY A 114 -8.42 -11.18 -4.28
N ASN A 115 -9.28 -11.54 -3.34
CA ASN A 115 -9.84 -10.60 -2.38
C ASN A 115 -8.73 -9.99 -1.49
N PRO A 116 -8.99 -8.80 -0.90
CA PRO A 116 -8.20 -8.28 0.22
C PRO A 116 -7.83 -9.37 1.23
N ASP A 117 -6.59 -9.34 1.68
CA ASP A 117 -6.06 -10.32 2.61
C ASP A 117 -6.50 -9.98 4.03
N VAL A 118 -7.10 -10.96 4.72
CA VAL A 118 -7.63 -10.81 6.07
C VAL A 118 -6.88 -11.73 7.01
N THR A 119 -6.20 -11.16 8.00
CA THR A 119 -5.48 -11.92 9.03
C THR A 119 -5.94 -11.54 10.43
N TYR A 120 -5.79 -12.48 11.35
CA TYR A 120 -6.32 -12.37 12.70
C TYR A 120 -5.18 -12.15 13.68
N SER A 121 -5.39 -11.29 14.67
CA SER A 121 -4.41 -11.12 15.75
C SER A 121 -4.25 -12.45 16.49
N ASN A 122 -3.00 -12.85 16.74
CA ASN A 122 -2.68 -14.00 17.59
C ASN A 122 -3.06 -13.81 19.07
N ARG A 123 -3.60 -12.63 19.42
CA ARG A 123 -4.13 -12.28 20.75
C ARG A 123 -5.65 -12.38 20.83
N ASN A 124 -6.33 -12.66 19.73
CA ASN A 124 -7.78 -12.82 19.74
C ASN A 124 -8.20 -13.98 20.64
N SER A 125 -9.31 -13.80 21.35
CA SER A 125 -9.90 -14.81 22.21
C SER A 125 -11.26 -15.28 21.72
N GLY A 126 -11.94 -14.48 20.90
CA GLY A 126 -13.16 -14.87 20.22
C GLY A 126 -12.92 -15.62 18.91
N THR A 127 -14.01 -16.02 18.28
CA THR A 127 -14.05 -16.71 16.98
C THR A 127 -14.58 -15.80 15.87
N GLY A 128 -14.49 -14.48 16.06
CA GLY A 128 -14.92 -13.51 15.08
C GLY A 128 -14.15 -13.65 13.76
N THR A 129 -14.88 -13.58 12.65
CA THR A 129 -14.33 -13.66 11.29
C THR A 129 -14.60 -12.38 10.53
N ALA A 130 -13.83 -12.13 9.48
CA ALA A 130 -14.18 -11.13 8.48
C ALA A 130 -13.80 -11.62 7.08
N THR A 131 -14.56 -11.17 6.09
CA THR A 131 -14.17 -11.16 4.69
C THR A 131 -14.16 -9.72 4.19
N ALA A 132 -13.30 -9.42 3.24
CA ALA A 132 -13.24 -8.11 2.62
C ALA A 132 -13.23 -8.27 1.09
N THR A 133 -13.90 -7.37 0.40
CA THR A 133 -13.91 -7.24 -1.06
C THR A 133 -13.72 -5.77 -1.45
N VAL A 134 -13.31 -5.52 -2.69
CA VAL A 134 -13.26 -4.16 -3.24
C VAL A 134 -14.64 -3.86 -3.83
N GLY A 135 -15.32 -2.85 -3.29
CA GLY A 135 -16.61 -2.38 -3.78
C GLY A 135 -16.51 -1.15 -4.68
N ASP A 136 -15.52 -0.28 -4.43
CA ASP A 136 -15.27 0.92 -5.22
C ASP A 136 -13.76 1.17 -5.37
N LEU A 137 -13.28 1.22 -6.60
CA LEU A 137 -11.89 1.52 -6.93
C LEU A 137 -11.52 2.99 -6.67
N GLY A 138 -12.47 3.91 -6.80
CA GLY A 138 -12.26 5.33 -6.56
C GLY A 138 -11.93 5.62 -5.10
N GLY A 139 -12.63 4.97 -4.16
CA GLY A 139 -12.36 5.07 -2.73
C GLY A 139 -11.14 4.29 -2.24
N LEU A 140 -10.60 3.37 -3.04
CA LEU A 140 -9.53 2.46 -2.60
C LEU A 140 -8.20 3.20 -2.40
N THR A 141 -7.74 3.32 -1.16
CA THR A 141 -6.48 4.05 -0.84
C THR A 141 -5.21 3.19 -0.91
N GLY A 142 -5.35 1.86 -0.92
CA GLY A 142 -4.23 0.92 -0.81
C GLY A 142 -3.65 0.74 0.60
N ALA A 143 -4.20 1.42 1.61
CA ALA A 143 -3.77 1.27 3.00
C ALA A 143 -4.13 -0.10 3.60
N ASP A 144 -3.47 -0.41 4.72
CA ASP A 144 -3.82 -1.52 5.61
C ASP A 144 -4.67 -1.00 6.77
N TYR A 145 -5.64 -1.81 7.21
CA TYR A 145 -6.61 -1.45 8.22
C TYR A 145 -6.67 -2.47 9.35
N ILE A 146 -7.07 -2.01 10.53
CA ILE A 146 -7.35 -2.86 11.68
C ILE A 146 -8.82 -2.66 12.05
N LEU A 147 -9.60 -3.72 11.90
CA LEU A 147 -10.96 -3.85 12.38
C LEU A 147 -10.90 -4.41 13.81
N SER A 148 -11.32 -3.63 14.79
CA SER A 148 -11.33 -4.00 16.21
C SER A 148 -12.75 -4.10 16.75
N TYR A 149 -13.00 -5.07 17.63
CA TYR A 149 -14.28 -5.22 18.33
C TYR A 149 -14.15 -4.84 19.81
N ASP A 150 -14.99 -3.95 20.31
CA ASP A 150 -14.91 -3.45 21.69
C ASP A 150 -15.81 -4.20 22.69
N GLY A 151 -16.59 -5.19 22.22
CA GLY A 151 -17.60 -5.91 23.00
C GLY A 151 -19.03 -5.59 22.61
N GLY A 152 -19.26 -4.50 21.86
CA GLY A 152 -20.57 -4.16 21.30
C GLY A 152 -20.54 -3.74 19.83
N ALA A 153 -19.48 -3.07 19.38
CA ALA A 153 -19.36 -2.57 18.01
C ALA A 153 -17.98 -2.81 17.42
N TYR A 154 -17.93 -2.82 16.09
CA TYR A 154 -16.69 -2.78 15.34
C TYR A 154 -16.25 -1.35 15.07
N ALA A 155 -14.94 -1.12 15.11
CA ALA A 155 -14.30 0.13 14.71
C ALA A 155 -13.16 -0.17 13.73
N LEU A 156 -12.95 0.70 12.74
CA LEU A 156 -11.89 0.58 11.75
C LEU A 156 -10.86 1.68 11.94
N THR A 157 -9.59 1.30 11.90
CA THR A 157 -8.46 2.24 11.99
C THR A 157 -7.44 1.92 10.91
N ARG A 158 -6.70 2.92 10.42
CA ARG A 158 -5.55 2.68 9.54
C ARG A 158 -4.39 2.12 10.35
N ALA A 159 -3.82 1.00 9.93
CA ALA A 159 -2.82 0.25 10.70
C ALA A 159 -1.56 1.06 11.03
N GLY A 160 -1.10 1.91 10.10
CA GLY A 160 0.13 2.69 10.28
C GLY A 160 -0.04 3.92 11.17
N SER A 161 -1.16 4.63 11.07
CA SER A 161 -1.38 5.92 11.74
C SER A 161 -2.32 5.86 12.94
N GLY A 162 -3.06 4.75 13.10
CA GLY A 162 -4.11 4.60 14.10
C GLY A 162 -5.33 5.51 13.85
N GLN A 163 -5.36 6.23 12.73
CA GLN A 163 -6.47 7.15 12.42
C GLN A 163 -7.76 6.36 12.21
N ALA A 164 -8.84 6.80 12.87
CA ALA A 164 -10.16 6.22 12.69
C ALA A 164 -10.64 6.41 11.24
N VAL A 165 -11.29 5.39 10.71
CA VAL A 165 -11.94 5.40 9.40
C VAL A 165 -13.42 5.22 9.63
N ALA A 166 -14.22 6.13 9.08
CA ALA A 166 -15.67 6.04 9.17
C ALA A 166 -16.15 4.80 8.40
N MET A 167 -17.09 4.07 9.00
CA MET A 167 -17.77 2.95 8.35
C MET A 167 -19.27 3.26 8.29
N THR A 168 -19.90 2.82 7.20
CA THR A 168 -21.36 2.70 7.10
C THR A 168 -21.77 1.24 7.00
N GLY A 169 -23.05 0.93 7.19
CA GLY A 169 -23.57 -0.44 7.15
C GLY A 169 -23.43 -1.20 8.48
N SER A 170 -23.99 -2.39 8.54
CA SER A 170 -24.08 -3.23 9.75
C SER A 170 -23.08 -4.38 9.80
N GLY A 171 -22.28 -4.59 8.75
CA GLY A 171 -21.27 -5.64 8.69
C GLY A 171 -21.81 -7.02 8.35
N THR A 172 -23.05 -7.10 7.83
CA THR A 172 -23.68 -8.35 7.41
C THR A 172 -23.51 -8.57 5.91
N ALA A 173 -23.80 -9.77 5.39
CA ALA A 173 -23.67 -10.04 3.96
C ALA A 173 -24.63 -9.19 3.08
N GLY A 174 -25.81 -8.83 3.60
CA GLY A 174 -26.76 -7.97 2.90
C GLY A 174 -26.52 -6.47 3.10
N ASP A 175 -25.70 -6.10 4.10
CA ASP A 175 -25.37 -4.72 4.45
C ASP A 175 -23.95 -4.69 5.05
N PRO A 176 -22.91 -4.85 4.19
CA PRO A 176 -21.53 -4.92 4.63
C PRO A 176 -21.07 -3.59 5.22
N PHE A 177 -20.02 -3.62 6.04
CA PHE A 177 -19.34 -2.38 6.40
C PHE A 177 -18.68 -1.79 5.15
N VAL A 178 -18.91 -0.51 4.87
CA VAL A 178 -18.31 0.20 3.74
C VAL A 178 -17.35 1.27 4.25
N ALA A 179 -16.10 1.22 3.79
CA ALA A 179 -15.06 2.19 4.15
C ALA A 179 -13.92 2.21 3.11
N ASP A 180 -13.49 3.40 2.68
CA ASP A 180 -12.35 3.59 1.76
C ASP A 180 -12.35 2.59 0.57
N GLY A 181 -13.50 2.43 -0.08
CA GLY A 181 -13.69 1.53 -1.24
C GLY A 181 -13.80 0.04 -0.93
N LEU A 182 -13.71 -0.37 0.34
CA LEU A 182 -13.83 -1.75 0.80
C LEU A 182 -15.25 -2.06 1.28
N HIS A 183 -15.72 -3.28 0.98
CA HIS A 183 -16.86 -3.90 1.63
C HIS A 183 -16.35 -4.99 2.57
N ILE A 184 -16.73 -4.94 3.84
CA ILE A 184 -16.26 -5.85 4.88
C ILE A 184 -17.47 -6.53 5.51
N VAL A 185 -17.51 -7.86 5.43
CA VAL A 185 -18.54 -8.67 6.09
C VAL A 185 -17.91 -9.31 7.31
N SER A 186 -18.46 -9.01 8.48
CA SER A 186 -18.08 -9.64 9.74
C SER A 186 -18.95 -10.87 10.04
N GLY A 187 -18.40 -11.81 10.79
CA GLY A 187 -19.11 -13.02 11.18
C GLY A 187 -18.54 -13.65 12.45
N GLY A 188 -19.02 -14.84 12.78
CA GLY A 188 -18.61 -15.56 13.99
C GLY A 188 -19.01 -14.83 15.29
N THR A 189 -18.30 -15.15 16.38
CA THR A 189 -18.56 -14.56 17.70
C THR A 189 -17.29 -13.89 18.20
N PRO A 190 -17.07 -12.59 17.91
CA PRO A 190 -15.91 -11.86 18.41
C PRO A 190 -15.99 -11.68 19.93
N ALA A 191 -14.83 -11.63 20.59
CA ALA A 191 -14.69 -11.21 21.97
C ALA A 191 -14.19 -9.76 22.03
N ALA A 192 -14.54 -9.04 23.10
CA ALA A 192 -14.04 -7.69 23.32
C ALA A 192 -12.50 -7.67 23.31
N GLY A 193 -11.93 -6.77 22.51
CA GLY A 193 -10.48 -6.67 22.29
C GLY A 193 -9.96 -7.45 21.09
N ASP A 194 -10.80 -8.23 20.39
CA ASP A 194 -10.38 -8.91 19.16
C ASP A 194 -10.05 -7.89 18.05
N ARG A 195 -9.02 -8.21 17.26
CA ARG A 195 -8.50 -7.39 16.16
C ARG A 195 -8.26 -8.22 14.91
N ILE A 196 -8.61 -7.66 13.77
CA ILE A 196 -8.47 -8.26 12.44
C ILE A 196 -7.76 -7.26 11.54
N MET A 197 -6.66 -7.67 10.92
CA MET A 197 -5.93 -6.90 9.93
C MET A 197 -6.52 -7.16 8.55
N ILE A 198 -6.75 -6.08 7.80
CA ILE A 198 -7.25 -6.11 6.42
C ILE A 198 -6.23 -5.40 5.54
N ARG A 199 -5.54 -6.17 4.70
CA ARG A 199 -4.55 -5.67 3.74
C ARG A 199 -5.20 -5.61 2.37
N SER A 200 -5.62 -4.40 2.00
CA SER A 200 -6.49 -4.14 0.84
C SER A 200 -5.95 -4.68 -0.48
N SER A 201 -4.64 -4.53 -0.70
CA SER A 201 -4.04 -4.67 -2.02
C SER A 201 -2.75 -5.50 -2.06
N ILE A 202 -2.08 -5.73 -0.92
CA ILE A 202 -0.68 -6.22 -0.85
C ILE A 202 -0.39 -7.54 -1.60
N ASN A 203 -1.41 -8.40 -1.75
CA ASN A 203 -1.32 -9.69 -2.43
C ASN A 203 -2.05 -9.73 -3.77
N ALA A 204 -2.73 -8.66 -4.18
CA ALA A 204 -3.58 -8.66 -5.36
C ALA A 204 -2.79 -8.95 -6.64
N ALA A 205 -1.65 -8.27 -6.83
CA ALA A 205 -0.76 -8.54 -7.96
C ALA A 205 -0.23 -9.99 -8.00
N LYS A 206 0.02 -10.59 -6.83
CA LYS A 206 0.45 -12.00 -6.73
C LYS A 206 -0.67 -12.97 -7.10
N SER A 207 -1.92 -12.63 -6.79
CA SER A 207 -3.09 -13.46 -7.06
C SER A 207 -3.67 -13.29 -8.48
N MET A 208 -3.27 -12.24 -9.19
CA MET A 208 -3.81 -11.93 -10.50
C MET A 208 -3.45 -13.02 -11.52
N SER A 209 -4.45 -13.51 -12.23
CA SER A 209 -4.27 -14.49 -13.29
C SER A 209 -5.28 -14.29 -14.41
N ARG A 210 -5.02 -14.85 -15.59
CA ARG A 210 -5.97 -14.84 -16.71
C ARG A 210 -7.09 -15.84 -16.43
N SER A 211 -8.35 -15.40 -16.55
CA SER A 211 -9.54 -16.24 -16.38
C SER A 211 -10.03 -16.81 -17.72
N LEU A 212 -10.21 -15.96 -18.74
CA LEU A 212 -10.62 -16.40 -20.07
C LEU A 212 -9.56 -17.30 -20.69
N THR A 213 -9.93 -18.46 -21.23
CA THR A 213 -9.00 -19.36 -21.95
C THR A 213 -9.18 -19.29 -23.46
N ASP A 214 -10.34 -18.86 -23.93
CA ASP A 214 -10.67 -18.67 -25.34
C ASP A 214 -10.63 -17.19 -25.74
N ALA A 215 -10.02 -16.88 -26.88
CA ALA A 215 -9.98 -15.52 -27.43
C ALA A 215 -11.35 -15.09 -28.01
N GLN A 216 -12.21 -16.03 -28.39
CA GLN A 216 -13.55 -15.74 -28.90
C GLN A 216 -14.51 -15.21 -27.82
N GLN A 217 -14.16 -15.40 -26.54
CA GLN A 217 -14.89 -14.89 -25.37
C GLN A 217 -14.50 -13.44 -25.01
N ILE A 218 -13.58 -12.82 -25.75
CA ILE A 218 -13.28 -11.40 -25.58
C ILE A 218 -14.46 -10.61 -26.16
N ALA A 219 -15.12 -9.84 -25.31
CA ALA A 219 -16.38 -9.22 -25.61
C ALA A 219 -16.18 -7.90 -26.37
N MET A 220 -16.00 -7.97 -27.68
CA MET A 220 -15.59 -6.82 -28.50
C MET A 220 -16.77 -5.94 -28.95
N ALA A 221 -17.95 -6.53 -29.13
CA ALA A 221 -19.13 -5.83 -29.63
C ALA A 221 -19.91 -5.17 -28.49
N ALA A 222 -20.68 -4.13 -28.78
CA ALA A 222 -21.71 -3.68 -27.83
C ALA A 222 -22.91 -4.65 -27.87
N PRO A 223 -23.51 -4.98 -26.71
CA PRO A 223 -24.54 -6.01 -26.62
C PRO A 223 -25.90 -5.56 -27.13
N THR A 224 -26.16 -4.25 -27.17
CA THR A 224 -27.42 -3.66 -27.64
C THR A 224 -27.19 -2.74 -28.83
N ARG A 225 -28.27 -2.48 -29.56
CA ARG A 225 -28.35 -1.44 -30.59
C ARG A 225 -29.73 -0.81 -30.54
N ILE A 226 -29.83 0.42 -31.04
CA ILE A 226 -31.10 1.09 -31.23
C ILE A 226 -31.26 1.50 -32.69
N GLN A 227 -32.47 1.41 -33.22
CA GLN A 227 -32.79 1.74 -34.60
C GLN A 227 -34.08 2.55 -34.70
N ALA A 228 -34.11 3.50 -35.64
CA ALA A 228 -35.34 4.23 -35.97
C ALA A 228 -36.25 3.35 -36.84
N GLY A 229 -37.56 3.40 -36.58
CA GLY A 229 -38.57 2.76 -37.41
C GLY A 229 -38.57 3.33 -38.83
N LEU A 230 -38.74 2.46 -39.83
CA LEU A 230 -38.75 2.84 -41.25
C LEU A 230 -39.92 3.76 -41.62
N ASN A 231 -40.98 3.78 -40.80
CA ASN A 231 -42.17 4.61 -40.99
C ASN A 231 -42.12 5.92 -40.21
N ASN A 232 -41.01 6.21 -39.51
CA ASN A 232 -40.86 7.44 -38.78
C ASN A 232 -40.93 8.62 -39.76
N SER A 233 -41.71 9.63 -39.37
CA SER A 233 -41.97 10.82 -40.17
C SER A 233 -41.25 12.07 -39.65
N GLY A 234 -40.82 12.04 -38.38
CA GLY A 234 -39.98 13.07 -37.78
C GLY A 234 -38.50 12.94 -38.16
N SER A 235 -37.70 13.91 -37.72
CA SER A 235 -36.26 13.97 -38.02
C SER A 235 -35.39 13.26 -36.98
N GLY A 236 -35.97 12.38 -36.16
CA GLY A 236 -35.29 11.76 -35.04
C GLY A 236 -34.17 10.82 -35.47
N SER A 237 -32.98 10.97 -34.90
CA SER A 237 -31.82 10.12 -35.14
C SER A 237 -31.25 9.59 -33.83
N VAL A 238 -30.75 8.36 -33.84
CA VAL A 238 -30.24 7.68 -32.64
C VAL A 238 -28.71 7.69 -32.57
N SER A 239 -28.17 7.78 -31.37
CA SER A 239 -26.75 7.52 -31.10
C SER A 239 -26.47 6.02 -31.04
N ALA A 240 -25.18 5.66 -30.99
CA ALA A 240 -24.79 4.33 -30.51
C ALA A 240 -25.22 4.15 -29.04
N THR A 241 -25.44 2.89 -28.65
CA THR A 241 -25.73 2.50 -27.28
C THR A 241 -24.46 2.42 -26.43
N ASP A 242 -24.60 2.76 -25.16
CA ASP A 242 -23.66 2.52 -24.07
C ASP A 242 -24.34 1.63 -23.00
N ILE A 243 -23.56 0.88 -22.22
CA ILE A 243 -24.07 0.01 -21.16
C ILE A 243 -23.68 0.64 -19.83
N VAL A 244 -24.70 1.05 -19.07
CA VAL A 244 -24.54 1.65 -17.73
C VAL A 244 -24.82 0.65 -16.62
N ASP A 245 -25.55 -0.41 -16.92
CA ASP A 245 -25.77 -1.53 -16.01
C ASP A 245 -25.77 -2.85 -16.81
N ALA A 246 -24.63 -3.54 -16.80
CA ALA A 246 -24.49 -4.85 -17.45
C ALA A 246 -25.20 -5.98 -16.70
N SER A 247 -25.63 -5.74 -15.45
CA SER A 247 -26.31 -6.71 -14.60
C SER A 247 -27.84 -6.69 -14.72
N ASP A 248 -28.39 -5.69 -15.44
CA ASP A 248 -29.83 -5.58 -15.68
C ASP A 248 -30.34 -6.85 -16.39
N PRO A 249 -31.28 -7.62 -15.78
CA PRO A 249 -31.79 -8.85 -16.37
C PRO A 249 -32.57 -8.62 -17.67
N ALA A 250 -33.01 -7.39 -17.93
CA ALA A 250 -33.70 -6.99 -19.15
C ALA A 250 -32.75 -6.46 -20.23
N LEU A 251 -31.43 -6.43 -20.02
CA LEU A 251 -30.46 -5.77 -20.90
C LEU A 251 -30.61 -6.11 -22.38
N LEU A 252 -30.87 -7.38 -22.70
CA LEU A 252 -31.01 -7.87 -24.06
C LEU A 252 -32.46 -7.93 -24.56
N ASN A 253 -33.43 -7.54 -23.73
CA ASN A 253 -34.84 -7.50 -24.12
C ASN A 253 -35.07 -6.35 -25.09
N THR A 254 -35.92 -6.60 -26.08
CA THR A 254 -36.40 -5.54 -26.96
C THR A 254 -37.26 -4.56 -26.17
N ALA A 255 -37.04 -3.26 -26.38
CA ALA A 255 -37.88 -2.19 -25.87
C ALA A 255 -38.20 -1.19 -27.00
N VAL A 256 -39.45 -0.74 -27.06
CA VAL A 256 -39.92 0.22 -28.05
C VAL A 256 -40.14 1.57 -27.40
N ILE A 257 -39.41 2.56 -27.88
CA ILE A 257 -39.56 3.97 -27.52
C ILE A 257 -40.52 4.58 -28.54
N GLN A 258 -41.76 4.83 -28.12
CA GLN A 258 -42.80 5.38 -28.99
C GLN A 258 -43.07 6.84 -28.61
N PHE A 259 -42.92 7.74 -29.57
CA PHE A 259 -43.24 9.15 -29.38
C PHE A 259 -44.75 9.37 -29.41
N THR A 260 -45.31 9.89 -28.32
CA THR A 260 -46.72 10.25 -28.22
C THR A 260 -46.96 11.70 -28.65
N SER A 261 -45.91 12.52 -28.62
CA SER A 261 -45.84 13.89 -29.17
C SER A 261 -44.38 14.23 -29.50
N PRO A 262 -44.07 15.35 -30.17
CA PRO A 262 -42.68 15.75 -30.41
C PRO A 262 -41.83 15.99 -29.15
N THR A 263 -42.46 16.07 -27.97
CA THR A 263 -41.77 16.33 -26.69
C THR A 263 -42.04 15.26 -25.64
N THR A 264 -42.71 14.16 -25.99
CA THR A 264 -43.01 13.07 -25.04
C THR A 264 -42.95 11.70 -25.68
N TYR A 265 -42.46 10.71 -24.94
CA TYR A 265 -42.41 9.32 -25.35
C TYR A 265 -42.89 8.37 -24.24
N SER A 266 -43.23 7.15 -24.62
CA SER A 266 -43.44 6.01 -23.72
C SER A 266 -42.41 4.92 -24.01
N VAL A 267 -42.21 4.01 -23.06
CA VAL A 267 -41.38 2.81 -23.25
C VAL A 267 -42.29 1.61 -23.15
N ASP A 268 -42.36 0.80 -24.20
CA ASP A 268 -43.26 -0.36 -24.33
C ASP A 268 -44.74 -0.02 -24.06
N GLY A 269 -45.15 1.20 -24.46
CA GLY A 269 -46.49 1.71 -24.23
C GLY A 269 -46.79 2.12 -22.77
N VAL A 270 -45.79 2.06 -21.89
CA VAL A 270 -45.90 2.42 -20.47
C VAL A 270 -45.23 3.77 -20.21
N GLY A 271 -45.87 4.56 -19.35
CA GLY A 271 -45.34 5.85 -18.91
C GLY A 271 -45.50 6.98 -19.93
N SER A 272 -45.15 8.19 -19.48
CA SER A 272 -45.12 9.40 -20.30
C SER A 272 -43.92 10.23 -19.86
N PHE A 273 -42.82 10.07 -20.57
CA PHE A 273 -41.54 10.70 -20.26
C PHE A 273 -41.35 11.94 -21.12
N ALA A 274 -40.78 12.99 -20.53
CA ALA A 274 -40.41 14.18 -21.27
C ALA A 274 -39.23 13.87 -22.20
N TYR A 275 -39.30 14.35 -23.43
CA TYR A 275 -38.22 14.27 -24.40
C TYR A 275 -37.50 15.61 -24.51
N VAL A 276 -36.18 15.56 -24.47
CA VAL A 276 -35.30 16.67 -24.84
C VAL A 276 -34.28 16.12 -25.84
N SER A 277 -34.14 16.80 -26.97
CA SER A 277 -33.25 16.34 -28.05
C SER A 277 -31.81 16.23 -27.57
N GLY A 278 -31.23 15.04 -27.74
CA GLY A 278 -29.82 14.74 -27.41
C GLY A 278 -29.58 14.38 -25.94
N GLU A 279 -30.58 14.52 -25.08
CA GLU A 279 -30.47 14.05 -23.70
C GLU A 279 -30.46 12.51 -23.63
N PRO A 280 -29.72 11.94 -22.67
CA PRO A 280 -29.62 10.49 -22.55
C PRO A 280 -30.93 9.88 -22.06
N ILE A 281 -31.31 8.78 -22.69
CA ILE A 281 -32.40 7.90 -22.32
C ILE A 281 -31.78 6.59 -21.85
N ILE A 282 -32.19 6.12 -20.68
CA ILE A 282 -31.76 4.84 -20.11
C ILE A 282 -32.95 3.88 -20.11
N VAL A 283 -32.79 2.73 -20.76
CA VAL A 283 -33.78 1.64 -20.79
C VAL A 283 -33.03 0.32 -20.69
N ASN A 284 -33.46 -0.56 -19.80
CA ASN A 284 -32.90 -1.90 -19.60
C ASN A 284 -31.36 -1.88 -19.49
N GLY A 285 -30.78 -1.06 -18.61
CA GLY A 285 -29.33 -0.93 -18.44
C GLY A 285 -28.53 -0.34 -19.63
N SER A 286 -29.20 -0.03 -20.75
CA SER A 286 -28.60 0.63 -21.92
C SER A 286 -28.90 2.12 -21.93
N GLN A 287 -27.90 2.93 -22.23
CA GLN A 287 -28.00 4.37 -22.45
C GLN A 287 -27.83 4.69 -23.93
N PHE A 288 -28.68 5.58 -24.46
CA PHE A 288 -28.56 6.14 -25.81
C PHE A 288 -29.20 7.52 -25.85
N ALA A 289 -29.01 8.26 -26.93
CA ALA A 289 -29.68 9.55 -27.15
C ALA A 289 -30.46 9.53 -28.46
N ILE A 290 -31.62 10.18 -28.44
CA ILE A 290 -32.39 10.50 -29.64
C ILE A 290 -32.28 12.00 -29.86
N SER A 291 -31.78 12.42 -31.01
CA SER A 291 -31.65 13.84 -31.39
C SER A 291 -32.61 14.21 -32.51
N GLY A 292 -32.97 15.48 -32.61
CA GLY A 292 -33.87 16.00 -33.63
C GLY A 292 -35.29 16.22 -33.12
N SER A 293 -36.27 16.20 -34.03
CA SER A 293 -37.68 16.38 -33.70
C SER A 293 -38.48 15.17 -34.21
N PRO A 294 -38.60 14.11 -33.40
CA PRO A 294 -39.53 13.02 -33.68
C PRO A 294 -40.98 13.54 -33.78
N SER A 295 -41.80 12.85 -34.57
CA SER A 295 -43.23 13.09 -34.68
C SER A 295 -44.01 12.12 -33.79
N ALA A 296 -45.25 12.47 -33.45
CA ALA A 296 -46.14 11.51 -32.79
C ALA A 296 -46.34 10.27 -33.67
N GLY A 297 -46.16 9.08 -33.08
CA GLY A 297 -46.19 7.80 -33.76
C GLY A 297 -44.82 7.30 -34.24
N ASP A 298 -43.76 8.10 -34.14
CA ASP A 298 -42.40 7.63 -34.43
C ASP A 298 -41.96 6.61 -33.37
N GLU A 299 -41.31 5.53 -33.82
CA GLU A 299 -40.83 4.45 -32.98
C GLU A 299 -39.32 4.26 -33.11
N PHE A 300 -38.66 4.01 -31.98
CA PHE A 300 -37.26 3.63 -31.93
C PHE A 300 -37.13 2.34 -31.13
N THR A 301 -36.53 1.32 -31.73
CA THR A 301 -36.47 -0.01 -31.13
C THR A 301 -35.07 -0.25 -30.59
N LEU A 302 -34.95 -0.38 -29.27
CA LEU A 302 -33.79 -0.93 -28.59
C LEU A 302 -33.89 -2.46 -28.65
N GLU A 303 -32.81 -3.13 -29.03
CA GLU A 303 -32.78 -4.59 -29.11
C GLU A 303 -31.37 -5.13 -28.91
N ALA A 304 -31.26 -6.45 -28.68
CA ALA A 304 -30.00 -7.15 -28.70
C ALA A 304 -29.30 -6.98 -30.06
N ASN A 305 -27.99 -6.74 -30.02
CA ASN A 305 -27.16 -6.55 -31.20
C ASN A 305 -26.82 -7.90 -31.87
N SER A 306 -27.84 -8.60 -32.36
CA SER A 306 -27.71 -9.87 -33.07
C SER A 306 -26.94 -9.70 -34.39
N GLY A 307 -25.98 -10.59 -34.66
CA GLY A 307 -25.18 -10.54 -35.89
C GLY A 307 -24.13 -9.43 -35.94
N ALA A 308 -23.65 -8.94 -34.79
CA ALA A 308 -22.66 -7.88 -34.64
C ALA A 308 -21.22 -8.24 -35.09
N SER A 309 -21.07 -9.10 -36.11
CA SER A 309 -19.77 -9.45 -36.66
C SER A 309 -19.06 -8.20 -37.19
N GLY A 310 -17.90 -7.90 -36.63
CA GLY A 310 -17.12 -6.69 -36.93
C GLY A 310 -17.42 -5.47 -36.07
N ASP A 311 -18.39 -5.52 -35.15
CA ASP A 311 -18.58 -4.48 -34.13
C ASP A 311 -17.44 -4.56 -33.11
N ASN A 312 -16.73 -3.44 -32.91
CA ASN A 312 -15.61 -3.30 -31.99
C ASN A 312 -15.82 -2.18 -30.96
N ARG A 313 -17.06 -1.72 -30.76
CA ARG A 313 -17.36 -0.59 -29.86
C ARG A 313 -16.90 -0.86 -28.43
N ASN A 314 -17.11 -2.08 -27.90
CA ASN A 314 -16.61 -2.44 -26.58
C ASN A 314 -15.10 -2.66 -26.58
N GLY A 315 -14.55 -3.22 -27.66
CA GLY A 315 -13.11 -3.35 -27.85
C GLY A 315 -12.35 -2.02 -27.78
N LEU A 316 -12.93 -0.95 -28.33
CA LEU A 316 -12.37 0.40 -28.23
C LEU A 316 -12.38 0.92 -26.77
N LYS A 317 -13.42 0.61 -26.00
CA LYS A 317 -13.50 0.95 -24.58
C LYS A 317 -12.48 0.16 -23.76
N LEU A 318 -12.36 -1.14 -23.99
CA LEU A 318 -11.34 -2.00 -23.40
C LEU A 318 -9.92 -1.45 -23.64
N ALA A 319 -9.63 -1.01 -24.86
CA ALA A 319 -8.33 -0.40 -25.19
C ALA A 319 -8.07 0.90 -24.40
N ASN A 320 -9.12 1.62 -24.00
CA ASN A 320 -9.04 2.88 -23.29
C ASN A 320 -9.03 2.74 -21.75
N VAL A 321 -9.39 1.57 -21.19
CA VAL A 321 -9.49 1.33 -19.73
C VAL A 321 -8.28 1.86 -18.95
N GLN A 322 -7.06 1.65 -19.46
CA GLN A 322 -5.81 2.09 -18.83
C GLN A 322 -5.69 3.62 -18.63
N ALA A 323 -6.41 4.41 -19.43
CA ALA A 323 -6.36 5.87 -19.43
C ALA A 323 -7.55 6.51 -18.71
N ILE A 324 -8.54 5.73 -18.29
CA ILE A 324 -9.70 6.24 -17.56
C ILE A 324 -9.30 6.50 -16.10
N GLY A 325 -9.69 7.65 -15.58
CA GLY A 325 -9.58 7.97 -14.16
C GLY A 325 -10.51 7.09 -13.33
N ILE A 326 -9.96 6.10 -12.63
CA ILE A 326 -10.73 5.14 -11.84
C ILE A 326 -10.24 5.03 -10.39
N LEU A 327 -9.08 5.62 -10.09
CA LEU A 327 -8.47 5.64 -8.77
C LEU A 327 -8.57 7.04 -8.17
N ASP A 328 -8.46 7.14 -6.84
CA ASP A 328 -8.41 8.39 -6.08
C ASP A 328 -9.59 9.33 -6.42
N GLY A 329 -10.79 8.87 -6.11
CA GLY A 329 -12.04 9.55 -6.42
C GLY A 329 -12.40 9.55 -7.91
N GLY A 330 -11.84 8.62 -8.70
CA GLY A 330 -12.09 8.53 -10.15
C GLY A 330 -11.31 9.57 -10.96
N THR A 331 -10.17 10.05 -10.44
CA THR A 331 -9.39 11.11 -11.08
C THR A 331 -8.07 10.61 -11.66
N ILE A 332 -7.51 9.55 -11.08
CA ILE A 332 -6.20 9.00 -11.46
C ILE A 332 -6.38 7.76 -12.31
N SER A 333 -5.71 7.73 -13.46
CA SER A 333 -5.68 6.58 -14.35
C SER A 333 -4.73 5.50 -13.87
N ILE A 334 -4.88 4.29 -14.42
CA ILE A 334 -3.97 3.16 -14.13
C ILE A 334 -2.53 3.52 -14.49
N ASN A 335 -2.34 4.16 -15.65
CA ASN A 335 -1.02 4.57 -16.13
C ASN A 335 -0.37 5.61 -15.20
N GLU A 336 -1.14 6.57 -14.68
CA GLU A 336 -0.64 7.55 -13.73
C GLU A 336 -0.30 6.93 -12.38
N SER A 337 -1.16 6.05 -11.84
CA SER A 337 -0.89 5.32 -10.59
C SER A 337 0.39 4.49 -10.69
N TYR A 338 0.60 3.77 -11.80
CA TYR A 338 1.82 3.02 -12.04
C TYR A 338 3.05 3.94 -12.18
N GLY A 339 2.90 5.07 -12.87
CA GLY A 339 3.94 6.09 -12.98
C GLY A 339 4.34 6.70 -11.62
N GLN A 340 3.36 6.96 -10.75
CA GLN A 340 3.58 7.45 -9.39
C GLN A 340 4.35 6.43 -8.53
N LEU A 341 4.05 5.14 -8.66
CA LEU A 341 4.82 4.08 -7.99
C LEU A 341 6.30 4.12 -8.41
N ILE A 342 6.58 4.13 -9.72
CA ILE A 342 7.96 4.18 -10.24
C ILE A 342 8.66 5.46 -9.77
N GLY A 343 7.97 6.61 -9.84
CA GLY A 343 8.49 7.90 -9.40
C GLY A 343 8.81 7.92 -7.90
N SER A 344 7.94 7.34 -7.07
CA SER A 344 8.13 7.24 -5.62
C SER A 344 9.35 6.38 -5.28
N VAL A 345 9.45 5.17 -5.85
CA VAL A 345 10.61 4.28 -5.64
C VAL A 345 11.91 4.92 -6.15
N GLY A 346 11.87 5.55 -7.32
CA GLY A 346 13.03 6.22 -7.91
C GLY A 346 13.52 7.41 -7.08
N SER A 347 12.60 8.25 -6.61
CA SER A 347 12.92 9.41 -5.76
C SER A 347 13.45 8.99 -4.39
N ALA A 348 12.81 8.01 -3.75
CA ALA A 348 13.26 7.42 -2.49
C ALA A 348 14.66 6.82 -2.60
N THR A 349 14.94 6.07 -3.68
CA THR A 349 16.26 5.50 -3.96
C THR A 349 17.32 6.59 -4.10
N ARG A 350 17.03 7.65 -4.87
CA ARG A 350 17.95 8.79 -5.04
C ARG A 350 18.21 9.50 -3.72
N GLN A 351 17.18 9.70 -2.89
CA GLN A 351 17.32 10.33 -1.59
C GLN A 351 18.20 9.51 -0.65
N VAL A 352 17.97 8.19 -0.57
CA VAL A 352 18.80 7.30 0.26
C VAL A 352 20.25 7.27 -0.20
N LYS A 353 20.50 7.27 -1.52
CA LYS A 353 21.86 7.33 -2.06
C LYS A 353 22.59 8.63 -1.66
N LEU A 354 21.94 9.78 -1.78
CA LEU A 354 22.50 11.06 -1.37
C LEU A 354 22.78 11.10 0.14
N ASN A 355 21.86 10.59 0.96
CA ASN A 355 22.04 10.50 2.40
C ASN A 355 23.21 9.57 2.77
N PHE A 356 23.34 8.44 2.07
CA PHE A 356 24.44 7.48 2.27
C PHE A 356 25.80 8.10 1.94
N GLU A 357 25.91 8.80 0.80
CA GLU A 357 27.13 9.51 0.40
C GLU A 357 27.52 10.59 1.42
N ALA A 358 26.56 11.41 1.86
CA ALA A 358 26.79 12.43 2.88
C ALA A 358 27.22 11.82 4.23
N GLN A 359 26.54 10.77 4.69
CA GLN A 359 26.84 10.12 5.97
C GLN A 359 28.21 9.42 5.95
N SER A 360 28.62 8.90 4.79
CA SER A 360 29.95 8.31 4.59
C SER A 360 31.06 9.35 4.73
N VAL A 361 30.85 10.57 4.25
CA VAL A 361 31.79 11.69 4.45
C VAL A 361 31.87 12.09 5.92
N VAL A 362 30.74 12.16 6.62
CA VAL A 362 30.70 12.45 8.07
C VAL A 362 31.43 11.38 8.86
N LEU A 363 31.22 10.10 8.53
CA LEU A 363 31.92 8.98 9.15
C LEU A 363 33.44 9.09 8.95
N ALA A 364 33.90 9.29 7.71
CA ALA A 364 35.32 9.41 7.40
C ALA A 364 35.98 10.57 8.17
N ASN A 365 35.31 11.73 8.28
CA ASN A 365 35.80 12.86 9.07
C ASN A 365 35.84 12.57 10.57
N ALA A 366 34.85 11.86 11.10
CA ALA A 366 34.80 11.46 12.51
C ALA A 366 35.91 10.45 12.85
N GLU A 367 36.12 9.45 11.99
CA GLU A 367 37.21 8.48 12.11
C GLU A 367 38.57 9.17 12.06
N SER A 368 38.77 10.10 11.10
CA SER A 368 40.00 10.89 11.01
C SER A 368 40.24 11.73 12.28
N SER A 369 39.19 12.36 12.83
CA SER A 369 39.27 13.14 14.07
C SER A 369 39.57 12.28 15.30
N GLN A 370 38.99 11.07 15.36
CA GLN A 370 39.27 10.09 16.40
C GLN A 370 40.74 9.63 16.31
N LEU A 371 41.21 9.27 15.11
CA LEU A 371 42.60 8.88 14.87
C LEU A 371 43.58 10.01 15.17
N ALA A 372 43.22 11.28 14.93
CA ALA A 372 44.07 12.41 15.30
C ALA A 372 44.23 12.58 16.82
N LYS A 373 43.23 12.18 17.62
CA LYS A 373 43.27 12.24 19.10
C LYS A 373 43.82 10.98 19.75
N SER A 374 43.55 9.81 19.16
CA SER A 374 43.98 8.49 19.64
C SER A 374 45.27 8.02 18.98
N GLY A 375 45.73 8.70 17.94
CA GLY A 375 46.95 8.41 17.23
C GLY A 375 48.16 8.80 18.06
N VAL A 376 49.10 7.87 18.17
CA VAL A 376 50.38 8.12 18.83
C VAL A 376 51.21 9.02 17.93
N ASN A 377 51.48 10.25 18.36
CA ASN A 377 52.44 11.11 17.70
C ASN A 377 53.85 10.58 18.01
N LEU A 378 54.44 9.83 17.08
CA LEU A 378 55.74 9.19 17.24
C LEU A 378 56.85 10.20 17.55
N ASP A 379 56.72 11.47 17.12
CA ASP A 379 57.69 12.51 17.43
C ASP A 379 57.57 12.98 18.88
N GLU A 380 56.36 13.01 19.45
CA GLU A 380 56.11 13.37 20.84
C GLU A 380 56.47 12.20 21.79
N GLU A 381 56.16 10.96 21.40
CA GLU A 381 56.68 9.76 22.08
C GLU A 381 58.21 9.71 22.01
N ALA A 382 58.84 9.97 20.85
CA ALA A 382 60.29 10.00 20.73
C ALA A 382 60.94 11.11 21.58
N ALA A 383 60.34 12.31 21.62
CA ALA A 383 60.79 13.40 22.47
C ALA A 383 60.65 13.05 23.98
N ASN A 384 59.53 12.44 24.38
CA ASN A 384 59.33 11.96 25.74
C ASN A 384 60.31 10.83 26.08
N LEU A 385 60.58 9.93 25.14
CA LEU A 385 61.51 8.82 25.30
C LEU A 385 62.96 9.33 25.44
N LEU A 386 63.37 10.32 24.64
CA LEU A 386 64.66 11.01 24.80
C LEU A 386 64.75 11.74 26.14
N LYS A 387 63.68 12.40 26.58
CA LYS A 387 63.60 13.05 27.89
C LYS A 387 63.72 12.03 29.03
N TYR A 388 63.06 10.88 28.94
CA TYR A 388 63.18 9.80 29.92
C TYR A 388 64.57 9.17 29.90
N GLN A 389 65.20 9.02 28.74
CA GLN A 389 66.59 8.56 28.63
C GLN A 389 67.56 9.56 29.27
N GLN A 390 67.41 10.86 29.03
CA GLN A 390 68.23 11.89 29.66
C GLN A 390 68.01 11.96 31.17
N ALA A 391 66.76 11.85 31.63
CA ALA A 391 66.44 11.79 33.05
C ALA A 391 67.05 10.55 33.71
N TYR A 392 66.99 9.39 33.06
CA TYR A 392 67.62 8.16 33.55
C TYR A 392 69.15 8.28 33.61
N GLN A 393 69.78 8.84 32.57
CA GLN A 393 71.22 9.12 32.57
C GLN A 393 71.63 10.11 33.67
N ALA A 394 70.83 11.16 33.89
CA ALA A 394 71.07 12.12 34.96
C ALA A 394 70.96 11.46 36.35
N VAL A 395 69.94 10.62 36.58
CA VAL A 395 69.78 9.86 37.82
C VAL A 395 70.94 8.87 38.00
N ALA A 396 71.38 8.18 36.95
CA ALA A 396 72.55 7.31 37.00
C ALA A 396 73.83 8.08 37.36
N HIS A 397 74.00 9.30 36.85
CA HIS A 397 75.11 10.18 37.22
C HIS A 397 75.03 10.63 38.68
N VAL A 398 73.84 10.99 39.18
CA VAL A 398 73.63 11.34 40.59
C VAL A 398 73.97 10.17 41.50
N VAL A 399 73.55 8.95 41.15
CA VAL A 399 73.91 7.72 41.89
C VAL A 399 75.42 7.48 41.85
N THR A 400 76.07 7.70 40.71
CA THR A 400 77.53 7.55 40.58
C THR A 400 78.29 8.57 41.45
N VAL A 401 77.85 9.84 41.44
CA VAL A 401 78.44 10.90 42.27
C VAL A 401 78.17 10.65 43.74
N ALA A 402 76.97 10.18 44.10
CA ALA A 402 76.64 9.79 45.47
C ALA A 402 77.52 8.62 45.95
N ASN A 403 77.70 7.58 45.13
CA ASN A 403 78.63 6.48 45.44
C ASN A 403 80.07 6.98 45.59
N SER A 404 80.52 7.87 44.70
CA SER A 404 81.86 8.47 44.81
C SER A 404 82.02 9.31 46.08
N MET A 405 81.00 10.08 46.48
CA MET A 405 81.00 10.82 47.74
C MET A 405 80.97 9.88 48.95
N PHE A 406 80.19 8.79 48.91
CA PHE A 406 80.18 7.75 49.94
C PHE A 406 81.54 7.06 50.07
N ASP A 407 82.16 6.65 48.96
CA ASP A 407 83.50 6.06 48.95
C ASP A 407 84.56 7.04 49.44
N THR A 408 84.44 8.32 49.09
CA THR A 408 85.37 9.38 49.57
C THR A 408 85.22 9.59 51.08
N LEU A 409 83.98 9.62 51.60
CA LEU A 409 83.70 9.70 53.04
C LEU A 409 84.21 8.46 53.78
N ILE A 410 83.95 7.26 53.25
CA ILE A 410 84.43 5.99 53.82
C ILE A 410 85.96 5.95 53.85
N ASN A 411 86.64 6.36 52.77
CA ASN A 411 88.09 6.41 52.71
C ASN A 411 88.70 7.52 53.61
N ALA A 412 88.02 8.66 53.78
CA ALA A 412 88.46 9.73 54.68
C ALA A 412 88.32 9.37 56.17
N THR A 413 87.35 8.52 56.53
CA THR A 413 87.17 8.02 57.90
C THR A 413 87.99 6.78 58.24
N ARG A 414 88.67 6.17 57.26
CA ARG A 414 89.56 5.01 57.47
C ARG A 414 90.95 5.49 57.91
N ARG A 415 91.08 5.81 59.19
CA ARG A 415 92.36 5.85 59.92
C ARG A 415 92.28 4.98 61.16
#